data_AF-A0A497P4G8-F1
#
_entry.id   AF-A0A497P4G8-F1
#
_cell.length_a   1.000
_cell.length_b   1.000
_cell.length_c   1.000
_cell.angle_alpha   90.00
_cell.angle_beta   90.00
_cell.angle_gamma   90.00
#
_symmetry.space_group_name_H-M   'P 1'
#
loop_
_entity.id
_entity.type
_entity.pdbx_description
1 polymer ?
#
loop_
_entity_poly.entity_id
_entity_poly.type
_entity_poly.pdbx_seq_one_letter_code
_entity_poly.pdbx_strand_id
1 'polypeptide(L)' 'MKMMVLHGSPRKNGNSDMLTDYFLKGMREIGDAELDHVYVNDLRIRSCQGCLFWTLKASY' A
#
# COMPACT_ATOMS: atom_id res chain seq x y z
N MET A 1 1.45 -5.36 -19.73
CA MET A 1 2.03 -5.70 -18.40
C MET A 1 1.00 -5.36 -17.32
N LYS A 2 1.01 -6.00 -16.14
CA LYS A 2 0.16 -5.59 -15.00
C LYS A 2 1.03 -5.16 -13.83
N MET A 3 0.73 -4.00 -13.25
CA MET A 3 1.47 -3.43 -12.14
C MET A 3 0.53 -2.95 -11.04
N MET A 4 0.88 -3.27 -9.79
CA MET A 4 0.15 -2.82 -8.61
C MET A 4 1.09 -2.04 -7.69
N VAL A 5 0.64 -0.86 -7.26
CA VAL A 5 1.32 -0.04 -6.27
C VAL A 5 0.62 -0.18 -4.92
N LEU A 6 1.37 -0.64 -3.91
CA LEU A 6 0.91 -0.70 -2.52
C LEU A 6 1.45 0.51 -1.76
N HIS A 7 0.61 1.51 -1.57
CA HIS A 7 0.97 2.73 -0.88
C HIS A 7 0.83 2.55 0.64
N GLY A 8 1.98 2.47 1.32
CA GLY A 8 2.04 2.27 2.77
C GLY A 8 2.04 3.55 3.61
N SER A 9 2.39 4.71 3.04
CA SER A 9 2.40 5.97 3.80
C SER A 9 0.96 6.37 4.21
N PRO A 10 0.73 6.78 5.47
CA PRO A 10 -0.59 7.24 5.91
C PRO A 10 -0.91 8.67 5.45
N ARG A 11 0.11 9.41 5.01
CA ARG A 11 -0.03 10.82 4.59
C ARG A 11 -0.36 10.89 3.11
N LYS A 12 -1.62 11.20 2.78
CA LYS A 12 -2.06 11.59 1.44
C LYS A 12 -1.50 12.97 1.09
N ASN A 13 -1.20 13.22 -0.18
CA ASN A 13 -0.55 14.43 -0.69
C ASN A 13 0.84 14.72 -0.09
N GLY A 14 1.47 13.72 0.53
CA GLY A 14 2.85 13.83 1.04
C GLY A 14 3.89 13.49 -0.03
N ASN A 15 5.18 13.57 0.33
CA ASN A 15 6.30 13.34 -0.59
C ASN A 15 6.19 11.98 -1.32
N SER A 16 5.91 10.90 -0.60
CA SER A 16 5.80 9.56 -1.18
C SER A 16 4.57 9.42 -2.09
N ASP A 17 3.49 10.16 -1.82
CA ASP A 17 2.28 10.16 -2.65
C ASP A 17 2.53 10.88 -3.96
N MET A 18 3.09 12.07 -3.88
CA MET A 18 3.48 12.86 -5.06
C MET A 18 4.46 12.10 -5.95
N LEU A 19 5.47 11.43 -5.38
CA LEU A 19 6.41 10.62 -6.16
C LEU A 19 5.70 9.46 -6.88
N THR A 20 4.77 8.80 -6.19
CA THR A 20 3.98 7.71 -6.76
C THR A 20 3.10 8.20 -7.90
N ASP A 21 2.49 9.38 -7.77
CA ASP A 21 1.65 9.98 -8.80
C ASP A 21 2.44 10.29 -10.08
N TYR A 22 3.63 10.88 -9.95
CA TYR A 22 4.49 11.15 -11.12
C TYR A 22 4.95 9.85 -11.80
N PHE A 23 5.30 8.83 -11.02
CA PHE A 23 5.65 7.53 -11.56
C PHE A 23 4.47 6.90 -12.33
N LEU A 24 3.28 6.87 -11.72
CA LEU A 24 2.08 6.34 -12.37
C LEU A 24 1.69 7.14 -13.61
N LYS A 25 1.87 8.46 -13.59
CA LYS A 25 1.66 9.32 -14.76
C LYS A 25 2.54 8.90 -15.93
N GLY A 26 3.86 8.75 -15.70
CA GLY A 26 4.78 8.27 -16.74
C GLY A 26 4.42 6.89 -17.28
N MET A 27 4.00 5.97 -16.42
CA MET A 27 3.56 4.63 -16.86
C MET A 27 2.28 4.67 -17.70
N ARG A 28 1.32 5.56 -17.38
CA ARG A 28 0.10 5.75 -18.20
C ARG A 28 0.42 6.33 -19.57
N GLU A 29 1.41 7.21 -19.66
CA GLU A 29 1.83 7.82 -20.92
C GLU A 29 2.45 6.79 -21.89
N ILE A 30 3.10 5.75 -21.38
CA ILE A 30 3.64 4.64 -22.20
C ILE A 30 2.50 3.74 -22.73
N GLY A 31 1.43 3.54 -21.95
CA GLY A 31 0.23 2.81 -22.38
C GLY A 31 0.31 1.27 -22.35
N ASP A 32 1.46 0.68 -22.02
CA ASP A 32 1.69 -0.77 -22.07
C ASP A 32 1.39 -1.52 -20.75
N ALA A 33 0.85 -0.82 -19.75
CA ALA A 33 0.60 -1.37 -18.42
C ALA A 33 -0.83 -1.11 -17.91
N GLU A 34 -1.46 -2.17 -17.38
CA GLU A 34 -2.63 -2.08 -16.50
C GLU A 34 -2.13 -1.71 -15.10
N LEU A 35 -2.61 -0.58 -14.56
CA LEU A 35 -2.10 0.01 -13.32
C LEU A 35 -3.17 0.04 -12.24
N ASP A 36 -2.89 -0.59 -11.10
CA ASP A 36 -3.68 -0.50 -9.88
C ASP A 36 -2.90 0.25 -8.78
N HIS A 37 -3.54 1.22 -8.11
CA HIS A 37 -2.97 1.94 -6.98
C HIS A 37 -3.84 1.74 -5.73
N VAL A 38 -3.27 1.13 -4.70
CA VAL A 38 -3.97 0.76 -3.47
C VAL A 38 -3.33 1.46 -2.28
N TYR A 39 -4.12 2.30 -1.61
CA TYR A 39 -3.76 2.83 -0.30
C TYR A 39 -4.02 1.78 0.76
N VAL A 40 -2.95 1.19 1.30
CA VAL A 40 -3.05 0.12 2.31
C VAL A 40 -3.77 0.62 3.57
N ASN A 41 -3.61 1.90 3.90
CA ASN A 41 -4.27 2.55 5.04
C ASN A 41 -5.78 2.75 4.86
N ASP A 42 -6.31 2.66 3.64
CA ASP A 42 -7.76 2.73 3.38
C ASP A 42 -8.44 1.34 3.52
N LEU A 43 -7.65 0.27 3.65
CA LEU A 43 -8.15 -1.10 3.74
C LEU A 43 -8.32 -1.55 5.21
N ARG A 44 -9.33 -2.40 5.46
CA ARG A 44 -9.52 -3.08 6.75
C ARG A 44 -8.59 -4.30 6.87
N ILE A 45 -7.29 -4.04 7.02
CA ILE A 45 -6.27 -5.08 7.17
C ILE A 45 -5.98 -5.28 8.66
N ARG A 46 -5.89 -6.54 9.10
CA ARG A 46 -5.48 -6.86 10.47
C ARG A 46 -3.99 -6.53 10.64
N SER A 47 -3.62 -5.97 11.79
CA SER A 47 -2.22 -5.75 12.15
C SER A 47 -1.42 -7.05 12.14
N CYS A 48 -0.10 -6.96 12.22
CA CYS A 48 0.76 -8.15 12.27
C CYS A 48 0.28 -9.14 13.35
N GLN A 49 0.00 -10.38 12.95
CA GLN A 49 -0.51 -11.43 13.84
C GLN A 49 0.63 -12.23 14.51
N GLY A 50 1.81 -11.63 14.71
CA GLY A 50 2.95 -12.20 15.46
C GLY A 50 4.19 -11.28 15.39
N CYS A 51 5.12 -11.18 16.36
CA CYS A 51 5.53 -12.07 17.43
C CYS A 51 4.63 -12.08 18.69
N LEU A 52 4.66 -13.19 19.44
CA LEU A 52 3.91 -13.46 20.68
C LEU A 52 2.40 -13.79 20.53
N PHE A 53 1.92 -14.11 19.33
CA PHE A 53 0.53 -14.57 19.11
C PHE A 53 0.12 -15.73 20.02
N TRP A 54 1.09 -16.58 20.37
CA TRP A 54 0.88 -17.70 21.29
C TRP A 54 1.12 -17.36 22.78
N THR A 55 1.81 -16.27 23.09
CA THR A 55 2.25 -15.95 24.46
C THR A 55 1.27 -15.07 25.24
N LEU A 56 0.25 -14.49 24.58
CA LEU A 56 -0.71 -13.57 25.21
C LEU A 56 -2.14 -14.09 25.31
N LYS A 57 -2.44 -15.35 24.93
CA LYS A 57 -3.76 -15.97 25.13
C LYS A 57 -4.01 -16.51 26.56
N ALA A 58 -3.24 -16.05 27.56
CA ALA A 58 -3.38 -16.48 28.96
C ALA A 58 -3.98 -15.41 29.89
N SER A 59 -4.55 -14.31 29.37
CA SER A 59 -5.16 -13.27 30.21
C SER A 59 -6.29 -12.52 29.50
N TYR A 60 -7.39 -13.21 29.22
CA TYR A 60 -8.74 -12.66 29.13
C TYR A 60 -9.74 -13.74 29.50
#